data_AF-A0A6I5QQX0-F1
#
_entry.id   AF-A0A6I5QQX0-F1
#
_cell.length_a   1.000
_cell.length_b   1.000
_cell.length_c   1.000
_cell.angle_alpha   90.00
_cell.angle_beta   90.00
_cell.angle_gamma   90.00
#
_symmetry.space_group_name_H-M   'P 1'
#
loop_
_entity.id
_entity.type
_entity.pdbx_description
1 polymer ?
#
loop_
_entity_poly.entity_id
_entity_poly.type
_entity_poly.pdbx_seq_one_letter_code
_entity_poly.pdbx_strand_id
1 'polypeptide(L)'
;MKYPLLLIAGLFVGTAALPVWAHQVQVQEDVGATLHIEPDDIPLAGAPSEVWFALTQAGGTVIPLAACDCALTLYDSSETAIANPSLVPVSAEGYDDIPGALVTFPEVGAYELVLTGGPLEGDQFTPFELRFEVTVAGQAATAPADAETDSETEAVPATEQPDAGSSEPGETARLPETPPSVTSSFPWRRLAFGSGAVLVVGVLWGIIGGLRSPGGKG
;
A
#
# COMPACT_ATOMS: atom_id res chain seq x y z
N MET A 1 -4.82 32.46 -60.99
CA MET A 1 -3.89 31.79 -60.06
C MET A 1 -4.73 31.17 -58.95
N LYS A 2 -4.72 29.84 -58.83
CA LYS A 2 -5.56 29.01 -57.97
C LYS A 2 -4.67 28.49 -56.84
N TYR A 3 -4.93 28.87 -55.59
CA TYR A 3 -4.29 28.25 -54.43
C TYR A 3 -5.20 27.11 -53.95
N PRO A 4 -4.77 25.84 -53.98
CA PRO A 4 -5.54 24.78 -53.34
C PRO A 4 -5.36 24.89 -51.83
N LEU A 5 -6.50 24.96 -51.15
CA LEU A 5 -6.67 24.85 -49.71
C LEU A 5 -6.07 23.52 -49.23
N LEU A 6 -4.95 23.59 -48.52
CA LEU A 6 -4.24 22.44 -47.97
C LEU A 6 -4.94 22.03 -46.66
N LEU A 7 -5.74 20.96 -46.73
CA LEU A 7 -6.36 20.30 -45.57
C LEU A 7 -5.26 19.64 -44.74
N ILE A 8 -4.84 20.28 -43.64
CA ILE A 8 -4.04 19.65 -42.61
C ILE A 8 -4.99 18.78 -41.78
N ALA A 9 -5.07 17.50 -42.13
CA ALA A 9 -5.66 16.47 -41.29
C ALA A 9 -4.75 16.32 -40.06
N GLY A 10 -5.14 16.93 -38.95
CA GLY A 10 -4.43 16.81 -37.67
C GLY A 10 -4.46 15.36 -37.19
N LEU A 11 -3.31 14.70 -37.24
CA LEU A 11 -3.08 13.39 -36.63
C LEU A 11 -3.12 13.56 -35.10
N PHE A 12 -4.27 13.32 -34.50
CA PHE A 12 -4.42 13.21 -33.05
C PHE A 12 -3.71 11.93 -32.61
N VAL A 13 -2.44 12.04 -32.22
CA VAL A 13 -1.70 10.95 -31.56
C VAL A 13 -2.25 10.84 -30.15
N GLY A 14 -3.16 9.89 -29.93
CA GLY A 14 -3.65 9.56 -28.60
C GLY A 14 -2.54 8.90 -27.80
N THR A 15 -1.94 9.64 -26.87
CA THR A 15 -1.06 9.07 -25.84
C THR A 15 -1.92 8.21 -24.90
N ALA A 16 -1.87 6.90 -25.07
CA ALA A 16 -2.42 5.97 -24.09
C ALA A 16 -1.58 6.07 -22.82
N ALA A 17 -2.14 6.71 -21.77
CA ALA A 17 -1.56 6.62 -20.44
C ALA A 17 -1.73 5.18 -19.97
N LEU A 18 -0.63 4.46 -19.80
CA LEU A 18 -0.65 3.18 -19.12
C LEU A 18 -1.02 3.46 -17.65
N PRO A 19 -1.96 2.71 -17.05
CA PRO A 19 -2.24 2.85 -15.63
C PRO A 19 -0.96 2.52 -14.86
N VAL A 20 -0.45 3.49 -14.11
CA VAL A 20 0.50 3.22 -13.03
C VAL A 20 -0.36 2.71 -11.89
N TRP A 21 -0.08 1.50 -11.39
CA TRP A 21 -0.64 1.01 -10.14
C TRP A 21 -0.02 1.81 -9.00
N ALA A 22 -0.56 3.01 -8.81
CA ALA A 22 -0.31 3.78 -7.61
C ALA A 22 -1.05 3.09 -6.45
N HIS A 23 -0.40 3.05 -5.30
CA HIS A 23 -0.78 2.35 -4.07
C HIS A 23 -2.27 2.01 -3.91
N GLN A 24 -2.55 0.76 -3.59
CA GLN A 24 -3.92 0.29 -3.41
C GLN A 24 -4.45 0.77 -2.07
N VAL A 25 -5.51 1.59 -2.11
CA VAL A 25 -6.21 2.08 -0.92
C VAL A 25 -7.56 1.40 -0.83
N GLN A 26 -7.84 0.77 0.31
CA GLN A 26 -9.15 0.23 0.63
C GLN A 26 -9.72 0.89 1.87
N VAL A 27 -11.03 1.07 1.87
CA VAL A 27 -11.76 1.75 2.96
C VAL A 27 -13.04 0.98 3.26
N GLN A 28 -13.29 0.75 4.54
CA GLN A 28 -14.55 0.25 5.07
C GLN A 28 -14.95 1.11 6.27
N GLU A 29 -16.13 1.71 6.18
CA GLU A 29 -16.67 2.60 7.22
C GLU A 29 -15.68 3.72 7.60
N ASP A 30 -15.16 3.70 8.83
CA ASP A 30 -14.20 4.68 9.33
C ASP A 30 -12.75 4.18 9.30
N VAL A 31 -12.46 2.99 8.78
CA VAL A 31 -11.11 2.42 8.67
C VAL A 31 -10.68 2.33 7.21
N GLY A 32 -9.44 2.71 6.93
CA GLY A 32 -8.82 2.49 5.63
C GLY A 32 -7.36 2.12 5.73
N ALA A 33 -6.85 1.42 4.73
CA ALA A 33 -5.44 1.11 4.61
C ALA A 33 -4.93 1.26 3.18
N THR A 34 -3.70 1.73 3.10
CA THR A 34 -2.90 1.69 1.88
C THR A 34 -1.95 0.49 1.98
N LEU A 35 -1.99 -0.41 1.00
CA LEU A 35 -1.04 -1.52 0.89
C LEU A 35 0.22 -1.05 0.16
N HIS A 36 1.38 -1.46 0.70
CA HIS A 36 2.67 -1.44 0.02
C HIS A 36 3.34 -2.82 0.12
N ILE A 37 4.09 -3.18 -0.92
CA ILE A 37 4.87 -4.40 -1.04
C ILE A 37 6.30 -4.04 -1.45
N GLU A 38 7.26 -4.29 -0.58
CA GLU A 38 8.66 -3.94 -0.83
C GLU A 38 9.29 -4.80 -1.94
N PRO A 39 10.20 -4.22 -2.76
CA PRO A 39 10.65 -2.81 -2.70
C PRO A 39 9.81 -1.81 -3.50
N ASP A 40 9.02 -2.26 -4.48
CA ASP A 40 8.44 -1.37 -5.52
C ASP A 40 7.00 -1.77 -5.93
N ASP A 41 6.23 -2.37 -5.02
CA ASP A 41 4.88 -2.92 -5.25
C ASP A 41 4.79 -4.03 -6.32
N ILE A 42 5.93 -4.64 -6.63
CA ILE A 42 6.06 -5.71 -7.63
C ILE A 42 6.68 -6.94 -6.95
N PRO A 43 5.87 -7.75 -6.25
CA PRO A 43 6.37 -8.98 -5.64
C PRO A 43 6.87 -9.97 -6.69
N LEU A 44 7.86 -10.78 -6.30
CA LEU A 44 8.38 -11.89 -7.08
C LEU A 44 7.90 -13.21 -6.50
N ALA A 45 7.36 -14.06 -7.37
CA ALA A 45 6.98 -15.42 -7.00
C ALA A 45 8.20 -16.20 -6.48
N GLY A 46 8.00 -16.96 -5.41
CA GLY A 46 9.01 -17.77 -4.75
C GLY A 46 10.00 -17.00 -3.87
N ALA A 47 9.90 -15.67 -3.77
CA ALA A 47 10.68 -14.86 -2.84
C ALA A 47 9.78 -14.26 -1.75
N PRO A 48 10.28 -14.10 -0.52
CA PRO A 48 9.59 -13.31 0.49
C PRO A 48 9.63 -11.83 0.11
N SER A 49 8.47 -11.19 0.20
CA SER A 49 8.29 -9.74 0.11
C SER A 49 7.77 -9.23 1.45
N GLU A 50 8.32 -8.11 1.92
CA GLU A 50 7.72 -7.38 3.03
C GLU A 50 6.48 -6.67 2.53
N VAL A 51 5.35 -6.87 3.21
CA VAL A 51 4.12 -6.13 2.97
C VAL A 51 3.79 -5.33 4.21
N TRP A 52 3.28 -4.13 4.04
CA TRP A 52 2.81 -3.32 5.16
C TRP A 52 1.58 -2.50 4.76
N PHE A 53 0.77 -2.19 5.77
CA PHE A 53 -0.52 -1.54 5.60
C PHE A 53 -0.53 -0.24 6.40
N ALA A 54 -0.55 0.91 5.73
CA ALA A 54 -0.77 2.19 6.39
C ALA A 54 -2.22 2.29 6.88
N LEU A 55 -2.51 1.63 8.00
CA LEU A 55 -3.85 1.49 8.58
C LEU A 55 -4.22 2.76 9.36
N THR A 56 -5.34 3.37 8.98
CA THR A 56 -5.78 4.64 9.53
C THR A 56 -7.29 4.68 9.74
N GLN A 57 -7.74 5.54 10.65
CA GLN A 57 -9.12 5.96 10.74
C GLN A 57 -9.41 7.15 9.83
N ALA A 58 -10.69 7.42 9.61
CA ALA A 58 -11.16 8.66 9.01
C ALA A 58 -10.51 9.88 9.68
N GLY A 59 -9.92 10.76 8.88
CA GLY A 59 -9.13 11.89 9.37
C GLY A 59 -7.62 11.64 9.43
N GLY A 60 -7.15 10.43 9.11
CA GLY A 60 -5.74 10.08 8.96
C GLY A 60 -5.05 9.68 10.26
N THR A 61 -5.81 9.43 11.32
CA THR A 61 -5.26 8.91 12.59
C THR A 61 -4.78 7.48 12.37
N VAL A 62 -3.50 7.21 12.63
CA VAL A 62 -2.92 5.86 12.52
C VAL A 62 -3.58 4.92 13.52
N ILE A 63 -3.92 3.71 13.06
CA ILE A 63 -4.30 2.59 13.93
C ILE A 63 -3.04 1.73 14.12
N PRO A 64 -2.40 1.79 15.30
CA PRO A 64 -1.24 0.95 15.58
C PRO A 64 -1.64 -0.52 15.66
N LEU A 65 -0.75 -1.42 15.24
CA LEU A 65 -0.91 -2.86 15.35
C LEU A 65 -1.14 -3.27 16.81
N ALA A 66 -0.48 -2.60 17.76
CA ALA A 66 -0.68 -2.87 19.19
C ALA A 66 -2.10 -2.56 19.71
N ALA A 67 -2.91 -1.80 18.95
CA ALA A 67 -4.31 -1.48 19.25
C ALA A 67 -5.31 -2.33 18.44
N CYS A 68 -4.83 -3.23 17.58
CA CYS A 68 -5.67 -4.02 16.69
C CYS A 68 -5.54 -5.52 16.94
N ASP A 69 -6.67 -6.21 17.10
CA ASP A 69 -6.76 -7.66 16.93
C ASP A 69 -6.83 -7.97 15.43
N CYS A 70 -5.69 -7.79 14.75
CA CYS A 70 -5.59 -7.86 13.30
C CYS A 70 -5.10 -9.24 12.84
N ALA A 71 -5.60 -9.70 11.69
CA ALA A 71 -5.14 -10.91 11.02
C ALA A 71 -4.97 -10.66 9.51
N LEU A 72 -3.99 -11.35 8.91
CA LEU A 72 -3.72 -11.30 7.47
C LEU A 72 -3.85 -12.70 6.88
N THR A 73 -4.62 -12.80 5.79
CA THR A 73 -4.78 -14.03 5.03
C THR A 73 -4.42 -13.78 3.56
N LEU A 74 -3.64 -14.71 2.98
CA LEU A 74 -3.33 -14.73 1.55
C LEU A 74 -4.21 -15.75 0.84
N TYR A 75 -4.94 -15.31 -0.18
CA TYR A 75 -5.77 -16.14 -1.05
C TYR A 75 -5.18 -16.22 -2.46
N ASP A 76 -5.31 -17.38 -3.10
CA ASP A 76 -4.99 -17.56 -4.51
C ASP A 76 -6.17 -17.15 -5.43
N SER A 77 -5.95 -17.26 -6.74
CA SER A 77 -6.96 -16.94 -7.76
C SER A 77 -8.21 -17.85 -7.74
N SER A 78 -8.19 -18.94 -6.97
CA SER A 78 -9.33 -19.82 -6.74
C SER A 78 -10.03 -19.54 -5.41
N GLU A 79 -9.78 -18.37 -4.81
CA GLU A 79 -10.31 -17.94 -3.50
C GLU A 79 -9.97 -18.93 -2.37
N THR A 80 -8.88 -19.70 -2.53
CA THR A 80 -8.42 -20.62 -1.49
C THR A 80 -7.39 -19.92 -0.61
N ALA A 81 -7.60 -19.96 0.71
CA ALA A 81 -6.62 -19.46 1.67
C ALA A 81 -5.37 -20.36 1.63
N ILE A 82 -4.23 -19.80 1.26
CA ILE A 82 -2.97 -20.53 1.10
C ILE A 82 -1.92 -20.18 2.17
N ALA A 83 -2.06 -19.04 2.86
CA ALA A 83 -1.21 -18.68 3.99
C ALA A 83 -1.93 -17.72 4.96
N ASN A 84 -1.47 -17.70 6.21
CA ASN A 84 -1.88 -16.73 7.25
C ASN A 84 -0.61 -16.12 7.87
N PRO A 85 0.05 -15.15 7.21
CA PRO A 85 1.26 -14.53 7.70
C PRO A 85 1.02 -13.85 9.06
N SER A 86 1.96 -14.00 9.99
CA SER A 86 1.90 -13.28 11.27
C SER A 86 2.21 -11.81 11.06
N LEU A 87 1.37 -10.94 11.61
CA LEU A 87 1.60 -9.50 11.59
C LEU A 87 2.66 -9.12 12.63
N VAL A 88 3.54 -8.21 12.24
CA VAL A 88 4.58 -7.59 13.06
C VAL A 88 4.51 -6.07 12.87
N PRO A 89 4.92 -5.28 13.87
CA PRO A 89 4.90 -3.83 13.74
C PRO A 89 6.03 -3.37 12.82
N VAL A 90 5.71 -2.47 11.90
CA VAL A 90 6.64 -1.84 10.96
C VAL A 90 6.55 -0.31 11.09
N SER A 91 7.68 0.37 10.89
CA SER A 91 7.72 1.82 10.72
C SER A 91 8.25 2.14 9.32
N ALA A 92 7.40 2.72 8.48
CA ALA A 92 7.71 3.03 7.09
C ALA A 92 6.98 4.30 6.66
N GLU A 93 7.59 5.07 5.76
CA GLU A 93 6.97 6.27 5.14
C GLU A 93 6.36 7.30 6.10
N GLY A 94 6.86 7.39 7.34
CA GLY A 94 6.36 8.29 8.37
C GLY A 94 5.17 7.75 9.18
N TYR A 95 4.77 6.49 8.95
CA TYR A 95 3.91 5.71 9.82
C TYR A 95 4.75 4.92 10.82
N ASP A 96 4.22 4.73 12.03
CA ASP A 96 4.83 3.96 13.10
C ASP A 96 3.86 2.89 13.59
N ASP A 97 4.41 1.75 14.00
CA ASP A 97 3.67 0.62 14.57
C ASP A 97 2.52 0.12 13.66
N ILE A 98 2.68 0.22 12.34
CA ILE A 98 1.65 -0.27 11.41
C ILE A 98 1.75 -1.78 11.19
N PRO A 99 0.64 -2.46 10.82
CA PRO A 99 0.68 -3.88 10.49
C PRO A 99 1.60 -4.14 9.28
N GLY A 100 2.57 -5.04 9.43
CA GLY A 100 3.36 -5.58 8.32
C GLY A 100 3.61 -7.08 8.47
N ALA A 101 4.05 -7.73 7.40
CA ALA A 101 4.36 -9.16 7.39
C ALA A 101 5.35 -9.52 6.27
N LEU A 102 6.02 -10.66 6.40
CA LEU A 102 6.69 -11.31 5.28
C LEU A 102 5.72 -12.26 4.57
N VAL A 103 5.52 -12.05 3.28
CA VAL A 103 4.63 -12.85 2.44
C VAL A 103 5.43 -13.46 1.30
N THR A 104 5.26 -14.76 1.06
CA THR A 104 5.80 -15.43 -0.12
C THR A 104 4.66 -15.85 -1.03
N PHE A 105 4.62 -15.29 -2.23
CA PHE A 105 3.69 -15.70 -3.27
C PHE A 105 4.28 -16.92 -3.98
N PRO A 106 3.60 -18.08 -4.02
CA PRO A 106 4.24 -19.31 -4.50
C PRO A 106 4.51 -19.29 -6.01
N GLU A 107 3.64 -18.66 -6.80
CA GLU A 107 3.68 -18.66 -8.26
C GLU A 107 3.34 -17.29 -8.85
N VAL A 108 3.60 -17.12 -10.14
CA VAL A 108 3.14 -15.95 -10.90
C VAL A 108 1.63 -16.04 -11.05
N GLY A 109 0.90 -14.97 -10.74
CA GLY A 109 -0.55 -14.99 -10.80
C GLY A 109 -1.23 -13.84 -10.04
N ALA A 110 -2.55 -13.94 -9.95
CA ALA A 110 -3.38 -13.06 -9.15
C ALA A 110 -3.61 -13.67 -7.77
N TYR A 111 -3.54 -12.82 -6.75
CA TYR A 111 -3.74 -13.13 -5.35
C TYR A 111 -4.62 -12.06 -4.69
N GLU A 112 -5.15 -12.38 -3.52
CA GLU A 112 -5.80 -11.41 -2.66
C GLU A 112 -5.17 -11.45 -1.26
N LEU A 113 -4.77 -10.29 -0.75
CA LEU A 113 -4.44 -10.09 0.66
C LEU A 113 -5.68 -9.56 1.38
N VAL A 114 -6.13 -10.29 2.40
CA VAL A 114 -7.28 -9.89 3.21
C VAL A 114 -6.80 -9.56 4.61
N LEU A 115 -6.86 -8.27 4.95
CA LEU A 115 -6.57 -7.77 6.29
C LEU A 115 -7.90 -7.60 7.03
N THR A 116 -8.09 -8.38 8.10
CA THR A 116 -9.22 -8.23 9.01
C THR A 116 -8.75 -7.67 10.35
N GLY A 117 -9.64 -7.00 11.07
CA GLY A 117 -9.32 -6.59 12.42
C GLY A 117 -10.45 -5.90 13.15
N GLY A 118 -10.20 -5.63 14.42
CA GLY A 118 -11.05 -4.84 15.29
C GLY A 118 -10.26 -4.23 16.44
N PRO A 119 -10.84 -3.25 17.16
CA PRO A 119 -10.16 -2.61 18.28
C PRO A 119 -9.95 -3.60 19.42
N LEU A 120 -8.77 -3.53 20.05
CA LEU A 120 -8.55 -4.12 21.37
C LEU A 120 -9.27 -3.29 22.44
N GLU A 121 -9.46 -3.86 23.64
CA GLU A 121 -10.25 -3.23 24.70
C GLU A 121 -9.80 -1.79 24.99
N GLY A 122 -10.71 -0.82 24.78
CA GLY A 122 -10.47 0.60 25.06
C GLY A 122 -10.14 1.45 23.83
N ASP A 123 -9.78 0.82 22.71
CA ASP A 123 -9.60 1.49 21.43
C ASP A 123 -10.95 1.67 20.71
N GLN A 124 -11.00 2.62 19.77
CA GLN A 124 -12.24 3.00 19.09
C GLN A 124 -12.00 3.11 17.58
N PHE A 125 -12.40 2.07 16.85
CA PHE A 125 -12.64 2.05 15.41
C PHE A 125 -13.59 0.91 15.07
N THR A 126 -14.18 0.91 13.87
CA THR A 126 -15.09 -0.17 13.46
C THR A 126 -14.32 -1.43 13.06
N PRO A 127 -14.79 -2.64 13.41
CA PRO A 127 -14.23 -3.86 12.86
C PRO A 127 -14.30 -3.87 11.32
N PHE A 128 -13.27 -4.41 10.68
CA PHE A 128 -13.07 -4.27 9.24
C PHE A 128 -12.56 -5.55 8.57
N GLU A 129 -12.74 -5.59 7.26
CA GLU A 129 -12.18 -6.52 6.29
C GLU A 129 -11.79 -5.75 5.02
N LEU A 130 -10.50 -5.55 4.82
CA LEU A 130 -9.95 -4.85 3.65
C LEU A 130 -9.29 -5.88 2.72
N ARG A 131 -9.63 -5.83 1.43
CA ARG A 131 -9.21 -6.81 0.42
C ARG A 131 -8.36 -6.16 -0.65
N PHE A 132 -7.14 -6.65 -0.88
CA PHE A 132 -6.19 -6.05 -1.81
C PHE A 132 -5.81 -7.06 -2.90
N GLU A 133 -6.03 -6.69 -4.17
CA GLU A 133 -5.69 -7.52 -5.32
C GLU A 133 -4.20 -7.40 -5.65
N VAL A 134 -3.44 -8.47 -5.56
CA VAL A 134 -2.01 -8.46 -5.85
C VAL A 134 -1.74 -9.25 -7.13
N THR A 135 -1.08 -8.61 -8.10
CA THR A 135 -0.60 -9.30 -9.31
C THR A 135 0.90 -9.55 -9.19
N VAL A 136 1.28 -10.83 -9.15
CA VAL A 136 2.68 -11.28 -9.16
C VAL A 136 3.05 -11.60 -10.60
N ALA A 137 3.89 -10.77 -11.21
CA ALA A 137 4.23 -10.89 -12.64
C ALA A 137 5.63 -11.47 -12.90
N GLY A 138 6.49 -11.54 -11.87
CA GLY A 138 7.86 -12.01 -11.97
C GLY A 138 8.12 -13.24 -11.10
N GLN A 139 9.13 -14.01 -11.47
CA GLN A 139 9.63 -15.15 -10.68
C GLN A 139 11.00 -14.79 -10.12
N ALA A 140 11.24 -15.08 -8.85
CA ALA A 140 12.56 -14.99 -8.27
C ALA A 140 13.51 -15.93 -9.02
N ALA A 141 14.70 -15.43 -9.38
CA ALA A 141 15.69 -16.28 -10.02
C ALA A 141 16.06 -17.42 -9.06
N THR A 142 15.87 -18.67 -9.49
CA THR A 142 16.40 -19.83 -8.76
C THR A 142 17.92 -19.68 -8.74
N ALA A 143 18.48 -19.28 -7.60
CA ALA A 143 19.93 -19.30 -7.44
C ALA A 143 20.40 -20.75 -7.68
N PRO A 144 21.40 -21.00 -8.55
CA PRO A 144 21.96 -22.34 -8.67
C PRO A 144 22.50 -22.76 -7.31
N ALA A 145 22.06 -23.92 -6.83
CA ALA A 145 22.40 -24.46 -5.51
C ALA A 145 23.87 -24.91 -5.36
N ASP A 146 24.73 -24.63 -6.33
CA ASP A 146 26.13 -25.05 -6.38
C ASP A 146 27.02 -23.84 -6.71
N ALA A 147 27.20 -22.96 -5.74
CA ALA A 147 28.35 -22.06 -5.69
C ALA A 147 28.92 -22.12 -4.28
N GLU A 148 29.41 -23.31 -3.89
CA GLU A 148 30.44 -23.45 -2.87
C GLU A 148 31.60 -22.54 -3.28
N THR A 149 31.67 -21.37 -2.64
CA THR A 149 32.88 -20.55 -2.62
C THR A 149 33.84 -21.25 -1.68
N ASP A 150 34.82 -21.95 -2.27
CA ASP A 150 36.10 -22.24 -1.61
C ASP A 150 36.67 -20.92 -1.06
N SER A 151 36.38 -20.62 0.21
CA SER A 151 37.19 -19.71 1.01
C SER A 151 38.38 -20.50 1.50
N GLU A 152 39.37 -20.59 0.61
CA GLU A 152 40.73 -20.96 0.97
C GLU A 152 41.22 -19.99 2.06
N THR A 153 41.41 -20.57 3.23
CA THR A 153 42.01 -19.95 4.41
C THR A 153 43.47 -19.62 4.09
N GLU A 154 43.76 -18.40 3.65
CA GLU A 154 45.12 -17.88 3.68
C GLU A 154 45.40 -17.26 5.05
N ALA A 155 46.09 -18.04 5.87
CA ALA A 155 46.54 -17.67 7.19
C ALA A 155 47.52 -16.47 7.14
N VAL A 156 47.12 -15.35 7.74
CA VAL A 156 48.04 -14.23 8.00
C VAL A 156 48.83 -14.55 9.28
N PRO A 157 50.18 -14.51 9.26
CA PRO A 157 50.97 -14.79 10.44
C PRO A 157 50.93 -13.62 11.42
N ALA A 158 50.81 -13.97 12.69
CA ALA A 158 50.94 -13.06 13.82
C ALA A 158 52.29 -12.33 13.81
N THR A 159 52.27 -11.02 14.06
CA THR A 159 53.43 -10.29 14.58
C THR A 159 52.98 -9.43 15.75
N GLU A 160 53.72 -9.60 16.84
CA GLU A 160 53.60 -9.09 18.20
C GLU A 160 53.81 -7.56 18.34
N GLN A 161 52.99 -6.93 19.20
CA GLN A 161 53.27 -5.88 20.23
C GLN A 161 54.01 -4.56 19.87
N PRO A 162 54.03 -3.49 20.73
CA PRO A 162 53.33 -3.23 22.00
C PRO A 162 52.74 -1.80 22.22
N ASP A 163 51.81 -1.72 23.17
CA ASP A 163 51.65 -0.80 24.34
C ASP A 163 51.79 0.75 24.26
N ALA A 164 50.93 1.37 25.09
CA ALA A 164 51.07 2.62 25.86
C ALA A 164 50.68 3.99 25.26
N GLY A 165 49.77 4.67 25.98
CA GLY A 165 49.61 6.13 26.00
C GLY A 165 48.14 6.59 26.03
N SER A 166 47.49 6.67 27.19
CA SER A 166 47.49 7.84 28.10
C SER A 166 46.45 8.92 27.71
N SER A 167 45.41 9.04 28.56
CA SER A 167 44.84 10.27 29.17
C SER A 167 44.41 11.43 28.24
N GLU A 168 43.31 12.17 28.35
CA GLU A 168 42.28 12.43 29.38
C GLU A 168 41.21 13.37 28.70
N PRO A 169 40.32 14.13 29.37
CA PRO A 169 38.91 14.28 28.99
C PRO A 169 38.55 15.62 28.31
N GLY A 170 37.38 15.66 27.67
CA GLY A 170 36.86 16.84 26.99
C GLY A 170 35.34 16.97 27.13
N GLU A 171 34.92 17.37 28.32
CA GLU A 171 33.60 17.92 28.64
C GLU A 171 33.24 19.08 27.71
N THR A 172 32.08 19.01 27.04
CA THR A 172 31.33 20.21 26.66
C THR A 172 29.86 19.88 26.53
N ALA A 173 29.11 20.20 27.60
CA ALA A 173 27.67 20.27 27.59
C ALA A 173 27.21 21.29 26.54
N ARG A 174 26.49 20.82 25.51
CA ARG A 174 25.72 21.68 24.60
C ARG A 174 24.26 21.61 25.05
N LEU A 175 23.78 22.74 25.55
CA LEU A 175 22.39 22.98 25.90
C LEU A 175 21.48 22.70 24.67
N PRO A 176 20.29 22.13 24.86
CA PRO A 176 19.31 22.05 23.78
C PRO A 176 18.76 23.46 23.51
N GLU A 177 19.07 24.00 22.32
CA GLU A 177 18.38 25.17 21.80
C GLU A 177 16.94 24.75 21.45
N THR A 178 15.98 25.29 22.18
CA THR A 178 14.55 25.20 21.89
C THR A 178 14.27 25.82 20.52
N PRO A 179 13.64 25.09 19.57
CA PRO A 179 13.21 25.68 18.31
C PRO A 179 12.06 26.69 18.56
N PRO A 180 11.98 27.79 17.78
CA PRO A 180 10.92 28.76 17.92
C PRO A 180 9.57 28.14 17.53
N SER A 181 8.60 28.29 18.41
CA SER A 181 7.18 28.01 18.17
C SER A 181 6.67 28.84 17.00
N VAL A 182 6.44 28.17 15.86
CA VAL A 182 5.77 28.75 14.69
C VAL A 182 4.26 28.80 15.00
N THR A 183 3.80 29.95 15.48
CA THR A 183 2.38 30.28 15.54
C THR A 183 1.88 30.54 14.12
N SER A 184 1.37 29.51 13.45
CA SER A 184 0.62 29.66 12.21
C SER A 184 -0.85 29.94 12.55
N SER A 185 -1.18 31.22 12.77
CA SER A 185 -2.57 31.67 12.77
C SER A 185 -3.07 31.68 11.33
N PHE A 186 -3.63 30.56 10.86
CA PHE A 186 -4.36 30.50 9.60
C PHE A 186 -5.84 30.87 9.83
N PRO A 187 -6.34 31.99 9.28
CA PRO A 187 -7.76 32.30 9.30
C PRO A 187 -8.47 31.42 8.27
N TRP A 188 -9.28 30.51 8.79
CA TRP A 188 -10.25 29.69 8.07
C TRP A 188 -11.29 30.60 7.41
N ARG A 189 -10.97 31.04 6.19
CA ARG A 189 -11.95 31.61 5.26
C ARG A 189 -12.90 30.49 4.86
N ARG A 190 -14.12 30.60 5.38
CA ARG A 190 -15.30 29.84 4.95
C ARG A 190 -15.48 29.98 3.45
N LEU A 191 -15.24 28.91 2.69
CA LEU A 191 -15.76 28.77 1.34
C LEU A 191 -17.16 28.18 1.47
N ALA A 192 -18.16 29.03 1.25
CA ALA A 192 -19.54 28.61 1.06
C ALA A 192 -19.63 27.84 -0.26
N PHE A 193 -19.89 26.54 -0.19
CA PHE A 193 -20.25 25.75 -1.36
C PHE A 193 -21.66 26.13 -1.80
N GLY A 194 -21.74 26.71 -3.00
CA GLY A 194 -22.99 27.04 -3.67
C GLY A 194 -23.70 25.77 -4.13
N SER A 195 -25.00 25.73 -3.85
CA SER A 195 -25.94 24.68 -4.26
C SER A 195 -26.08 24.66 -5.79
N GLY A 196 -25.36 23.76 -6.46
CA GLY A 196 -25.57 23.43 -7.86
C GLY A 196 -26.66 22.38 -8.02
N ALA A 197 -27.90 22.80 -8.24
CA ALA A 197 -28.98 21.90 -8.64
C ALA A 197 -28.74 21.44 -10.10
N VAL A 198 -28.46 20.16 -10.29
CA VAL A 198 -28.41 19.54 -11.63
C VAL A 198 -29.81 19.03 -11.97
N LEU A 199 -30.49 19.75 -12.87
CA LEU A 199 -31.69 19.26 -13.54
C LEU A 199 -31.30 18.26 -14.63
N VAL A 200 -31.50 16.97 -14.38
CA VAL A 200 -31.43 15.94 -15.42
C VAL A 200 -32.81 15.84 -16.09
N VAL A 201 -32.94 16.42 -17.28
CA VAL A 201 -34.07 16.17 -18.19
C VAL A 201 -33.73 14.91 -18.99
N GLY A 202 -34.24 13.76 -18.55
CA GLY A 202 -34.16 12.48 -19.25
C GLY A 202 -35.40 12.26 -20.12
N VAL A 203 -35.20 12.33 -21.43
CA VAL A 203 -36.20 12.16 -22.50
C VAL A 203 -36.69 10.72 -22.61
N LEU A 204 -38.00 10.58 -22.81
CA LEU A 204 -38.77 9.40 -23.19
C LEU A 204 -38.23 8.69 -24.45
N TRP A 205 -37.99 7.37 -24.37
CA TRP A 205 -38.39 6.43 -25.42
C TRP A 205 -38.27 4.97 -24.95
N GLY A 206 -39.26 4.14 -25.28
CA GLY A 206 -39.15 2.68 -25.08
C GLY A 206 -40.47 1.94 -24.87
N ILE A 207 -41.39 2.05 -25.81
CA ILE A 207 -42.54 1.13 -25.97
C ILE A 207 -41.99 -0.24 -26.39
N ILE A 208 -42.46 -1.34 -25.78
CA ILE A 208 -42.84 -2.65 -26.39
C ILE A 208 -42.88 -3.75 -25.30
N GLY A 209 -44.01 -4.46 -25.24
CA GLY A 209 -44.17 -5.77 -24.58
C GLY A 209 -44.90 -5.72 -23.23
N GLY A 210 -46.17 -6.07 -23.06
CA GLY A 210 -46.98 -7.00 -23.82
C GLY A 210 -47.21 -8.30 -23.02
N LEU A 211 -48.34 -8.33 -22.30
CA LEU A 211 -49.18 -9.49 -21.96
C LEU A 211 -48.73 -10.57 -20.93
N ARG A 212 -49.62 -10.70 -19.94
CA ARG A 212 -50.27 -11.91 -19.37
C ARG A 212 -49.62 -12.71 -18.23
N SER A 213 -50.24 -12.50 -17.06
CA SER A 213 -50.72 -13.43 -16.02
C SER A 213 -50.73 -14.94 -16.34
N PRO A 214 -50.50 -15.80 -15.33
CA PRO A 214 -51.62 -16.42 -14.56
C PRO A 214 -51.35 -16.35 -13.04
N GLY A 215 -52.30 -16.27 -12.11
CA GLY A 215 -53.68 -16.77 -12.11
C GLY A 215 -53.76 -18.14 -11.44
N GLY A 216 -54.07 -18.17 -10.13
CA GLY A 216 -54.75 -19.32 -9.49
C GLY A 216 -54.01 -20.00 -8.34
N LYS A 217 -54.36 -19.62 -7.11
CA LYS A 217 -54.29 -20.51 -5.93
C LYS A 217 -55.63 -21.24 -5.82
N GLY A 218 -55.56 -22.55 -5.64
CA GLY A 218 -56.65 -23.48 -5.34
C GLY A 218 -56.03 -24.82 -5.01
#